data_AF-A0A6C1NCL8-F1
#
_entry.id   AF-A0A6C1NCL8-F1
#
_cell.length_a   1.000
_cell.length_b   1.000
_cell.length_c   1.000
_cell.angle_alpha   90.00
_cell.angle_beta   90.00
_cell.angle_gamma   90.00
#
_symmetry.space_group_name_H-M   'P 1'
#
loop_
_entity.id
_entity.type
_entity.pdbx_description
1 polymer ?
#
loop_
_entity_poly.entity_id
_entity_poly.type
_entity_poly.pdbx_seq_one_letter_code
_entity_poly.pdbx_strand_id
1 'polypeptide(L)'
;MLQIVAITAIPVTIGLSIRHFLPEVARRLERVVRGASALIFLLVLGAVVVDQRQVIADHFLSLAGVTASLNLVTMGLAFGAARLLALDLRQSLTISIEGGIQNGTLAIVIAMSILGVPEMAVPPGVYSLLMFVSGGALMYWFGWVRAPDGREHG
;
A
#
# COMPACT_ATOMS: atom_id res chain seq x y z
N MET A 1 -12.28 -16.67 -3.21
CA MET A 1 -10.93 -16.72 -3.81
C MET A 1 -10.93 -16.40 -5.30
N LEU A 2 -11.78 -17.04 -6.12
CA LEU A 2 -11.84 -16.77 -7.56
C LEU A 2 -12.11 -15.28 -7.90
N GLN A 3 -12.97 -14.60 -7.14
CA GLN A 3 -13.22 -13.17 -7.33
C GLN A 3 -11.96 -12.32 -7.13
N ILE A 4 -11.18 -12.55 -6.06
CA ILE A 4 -9.92 -11.82 -5.80
C ILE A 4 -8.93 -12.03 -6.93
N VAL A 5 -8.77 -13.27 -7.38
CA VAL A 5 -7.89 -13.61 -8.51
C VAL A 5 -8.37 -12.90 -9.78
N ALA A 6 -9.67 -12.90 -10.07
CA ALA A 6 -10.21 -12.24 -11.25
C ALA A 6 -9.97 -10.72 -11.22
N ILE A 7 -10.26 -10.05 -10.10
CA ILE A 7 -10.08 -8.59 -10.00
C ILE A 7 -8.61 -8.14 -9.93
N THR A 8 -7.67 -9.05 -9.63
CA THR A 8 -6.22 -8.71 -9.55
C THR A 8 -5.42 -9.25 -10.73
N ALA A 9 -5.51 -10.55 -11.01
CA ALA A 9 -4.67 -11.22 -12.01
C ALA A 9 -5.05 -10.81 -13.44
N ILE A 10 -6.34 -10.64 -13.74
CA ILE A 10 -6.77 -10.28 -15.09
C ILE A 10 -6.25 -8.87 -15.46
N PRO A 11 -6.50 -7.80 -14.66
CA PRO A 11 -5.99 -6.48 -15.00
C PRO A 11 -4.46 -6.39 -15.02
N VAL A 12 -3.78 -7.08 -14.09
CA VAL A 12 -2.31 -7.11 -14.05
C VAL A 12 -1.76 -7.77 -15.31
N THR A 13 -2.32 -8.92 -15.73
CA THR A 13 -1.87 -9.64 -16.92
C THR A 13 -2.08 -8.81 -18.19
N ILE A 14 -3.22 -8.11 -18.29
CA ILE A 14 -3.49 -7.17 -19.39
C ILE A 14 -2.45 -6.04 -19.39
N GLY A 15 -2.21 -5.41 -18.24
CA GLY A 15 -1.23 -4.33 -18.11
C GLY A 15 0.20 -4.78 -18.49
N LEU A 16 0.61 -5.97 -18.06
CA LEU A 16 1.89 -6.58 -18.42
C LEU A 16 1.98 -6.89 -19.92
N SER A 17 0.90 -7.39 -20.51
CA SER A 17 0.83 -7.68 -21.95
C SER A 17 0.94 -6.40 -22.78
N ILE A 18 0.22 -5.33 -22.40
CA ILE A 18 0.32 -4.02 -23.06
C ILE A 18 1.75 -3.47 -22.93
N ARG A 19 2.37 -3.59 -21.74
CA ARG A 19 3.75 -3.14 -21.53
C ARG A 19 4.75 -3.92 -22.38
N HIS A 20 4.53 -5.21 -22.61
CA HIS A 20 5.40 -6.06 -23.42
C HIS A 20 5.25 -5.78 -24.93
N PHE A 21 4.02 -5.75 -25.45
CA PHE A 21 3.76 -5.63 -26.89
C PHE A 21 3.71 -4.17 -27.39
N LEU A 22 3.31 -3.22 -26.54
CA LEU A 22 3.08 -1.81 -26.90
C LEU A 22 3.76 -0.85 -25.89
N PRO A 23 5.10 -0.87 -25.78
CA PRO A 23 5.83 -0.13 -24.74
C PRO A 23 5.66 1.40 -24.83
N GLU A 24 5.46 1.95 -26.02
CA GLU A 24 5.16 3.38 -26.21
C GLU A 24 3.78 3.77 -25.65
N VAL A 25 2.77 2.93 -25.87
CA VAL A 25 1.43 3.12 -25.32
C VAL A 25 1.48 3.00 -23.79
N ALA A 26 2.18 1.99 -23.26
CA ALA A 26 2.35 1.80 -21.83
C ALA A 26 2.98 3.01 -21.15
N ARG A 27 4.03 3.62 -21.74
CA ARG A 27 4.67 4.84 -21.22
C ARG A 27 3.72 6.03 -21.17
N ARG A 28 2.84 6.19 -22.16
CA ARG A 28 1.83 7.26 -22.17
C ARG A 28 0.75 7.01 -21.12
N LEU A 29 0.28 5.77 -21.02
CA LEU A 29 -0.75 5.37 -20.06
C LEU A 29 -0.25 5.42 -18.62
N GLU A 30 1.03 5.20 -18.35
CA GLU A 30 1.58 5.14 -17.00
C GLU A 30 1.19 6.36 -16.15
N ARG A 31 1.35 7.57 -16.68
CA ARG A 31 1.00 8.80 -15.94
C ARG A 31 -0.51 8.90 -15.69
N VAL A 32 -1.33 8.55 -16.68
CA VAL A 32 -2.79 8.60 -16.59
C VAL A 32 -3.30 7.56 -15.59
N VAL A 33 -2.86 6.31 -15.72
CA VAL A 33 -3.26 5.19 -14.85
C VAL A 33 -2.82 5.43 -13.42
N ARG A 34 -1.61 5.98 -13.19
CA ARG A 34 -1.16 6.33 -11.85
C ARG A 34 -2.08 7.35 -11.18
N GLY A 35 -2.42 8.43 -11.89
CA GLY A 35 -3.34 9.46 -11.40
C GLY A 35 -4.75 8.90 -11.17
N ALA A 36 -5.28 8.13 -12.12
CA ALA A 36 -6.58 7.49 -12.01
C ALA A 36 -6.65 6.51 -10.84
N SER A 37 -5.61 5.71 -10.62
CA SER A 37 -5.55 4.75 -9.50
C SER A 37 -5.56 5.45 -8.15
N ALA A 38 -4.79 6.53 -8.00
CA ALA A 38 -4.80 7.35 -6.79
C ALA A 38 -6.17 7.99 -6.56
N LEU A 39 -6.79 8.54 -7.61
CA LEU A 39 -8.13 9.13 -7.52
C LEU A 39 -9.18 8.10 -7.13
N ILE A 40 -9.20 6.92 -7.76
CA ILE A 40 -10.13 5.83 -7.43
C ILE A 40 -9.95 5.40 -5.98
N PHE A 41 -8.70 5.24 -5.53
CA PHE A 41 -8.43 4.90 -4.13
C PHE A 41 -8.99 5.96 -3.18
N LEU A 42 -8.77 7.25 -3.45
CA LEU A 42 -9.32 8.34 -2.64
C LEU A 42 -10.85 8.37 -2.65
N LEU A 43 -11.49 8.08 -3.79
CA LEU A 43 -12.94 8.00 -3.90
C LEU A 43 -13.51 6.83 -3.08
N VAL A 44 -12.90 5.65 -3.17
CA VAL A 44 -13.31 4.47 -2.39
C VAL A 44 -13.13 4.74 -0.89
N LEU A 45 -11.99 5.32 -0.50
CA LEU A 45 -11.73 5.70 0.89
C LEU A 45 -12.75 6.73 1.38
N GLY A 46 -13.03 7.77 0.59
CA GLY A 46 -14.02 8.79 0.91
C GLY A 46 -15.43 8.21 1.04
N ALA A 47 -15.81 7.28 0.18
CA ALA A 47 -17.09 6.58 0.27
C ALA A 47 -17.22 5.81 1.59
N VAL A 48 -16.18 5.07 2.00
CA VAL A 48 -16.15 4.37 3.30
C VAL A 48 -16.27 5.36 4.46
N VAL A 49 -15.56 6.49 4.40
CA VAL A 49 -15.62 7.51 5.46
C VAL A 49 -17.03 8.11 5.61
N VAL A 50 -17.72 8.38 4.51
CA VAL A 50 -19.08 8.94 4.52
C VAL A 50 -20.09 7.90 5.03
N ASP A 51 -19.99 6.68 4.53
CA ASP A 51 -20.89 5.57 4.86
C ASP A 51 -20.75 5.17 6.34
N GLN A 52 -19.50 5.05 6.81
CA GLN A 52 -19.15 4.53 8.14
C GLN A 52 -18.79 5.64 9.16
N ARG A 53 -19.26 6.87 8.92
CA ARG A 53 -18.89 8.05 9.74
C ARG A 53 -19.12 7.88 11.24
N GLN A 54 -20.17 7.18 11.64
CA GLN A 54 -20.51 6.97 13.06
C GLN A 54 -19.53 5.99 13.70
N VAL A 55 -19.30 4.83 13.07
CA VAL A 55 -18.30 3.84 13.49
C VAL A 55 -16.91 4.48 13.62
N ILE A 56 -16.54 5.32 12.66
CA ILE A 56 -15.28 6.06 12.70
C ILE A 56 -15.28 7.03 13.88
N ALA A 57 -16.31 7.87 14.04
CA ALA A 57 -16.36 8.86 15.12
C ALA A 57 -16.25 8.22 16.52
N ASP A 58 -16.93 7.09 16.72
CA ASP A 58 -16.99 6.42 18.02
C ASP A 58 -15.71 5.62 18.35
N HIS A 59 -14.99 5.15 17.32
CA HIS A 59 -13.87 4.22 17.49
C HIS A 59 -12.54 4.66 16.87
N PHE A 60 -12.44 5.89 16.36
CA PHE A 60 -11.27 6.34 15.59
C PHE A 60 -9.95 6.11 16.32
N LEU A 61 -9.84 6.52 17.58
CA LEU A 61 -8.60 6.38 18.37
C LEU A 61 -8.19 4.92 18.55
N SER A 62 -9.15 4.04 18.82
CA SER A 62 -8.90 2.60 18.96
C SER A 62 -8.47 1.99 17.63
N LEU A 63 -9.21 2.30 16.55
CA LEU A 63 -8.90 1.82 15.20
C LEU A 63 -7.53 2.30 14.73
N ALA A 64 -7.21 3.58 14.94
CA ALA A 64 -5.92 4.16 14.60
C ALA A 64 -4.79 3.51 15.41
N GLY A 65 -4.97 3.30 16.71
CA GLY A 65 -3.98 2.64 17.56
C GLY A 65 -3.71 1.18 17.13
N VAL A 66 -4.77 0.41 16.89
CA VAL A 66 -4.65 -1.00 16.48
C VAL A 66 -4.06 -1.12 15.08
N THR A 67 -4.48 -0.30 14.12
CA THR A 67 -3.96 -0.36 12.75
C THR A 67 -2.54 0.20 12.63
N ALA A 68 -2.19 1.25 13.38
CA ALA A 68 -0.82 1.75 13.48
C ALA A 68 0.11 0.71 14.11
N SER A 69 -0.29 0.10 15.22
CA SER A 69 0.52 -0.93 15.88
C SER A 69 0.71 -2.15 14.97
N LEU A 70 -0.35 -2.59 14.29
CA LEU A 70 -0.25 -3.66 13.28
C LEU A 70 0.76 -3.29 12.18
N ASN A 71 0.70 -2.07 11.65
CA ASN A 71 1.61 -1.60 10.62
C ASN A 71 3.07 -1.61 11.12
N LEU A 72 3.34 -1.02 12.28
CA LEU A 72 4.69 -0.94 12.85
C LEU A 72 5.26 -2.32 13.20
N VAL A 73 4.43 -3.21 13.77
CA VAL A 73 4.82 -4.60 14.04
C VAL A 73 5.15 -5.32 12.74
N THR A 74 4.32 -5.17 11.70
CA THR A 74 4.56 -5.78 10.39
C THR A 74 5.89 -5.30 9.79
N MET A 75 6.13 -3.99 9.81
CA MET A 75 7.38 -3.39 9.34
C MET A 75 8.60 -3.89 10.13
N GLY A 76 8.47 -3.96 11.46
CA GLY A 76 9.52 -4.44 12.35
C GLY A 76 9.84 -5.93 12.15
N LEU A 77 8.82 -6.76 11.98
CA LEU A 77 8.98 -8.18 11.67
C LEU A 77 9.63 -8.39 10.30
N ALA A 78 9.19 -7.66 9.28
CA ALA A 78 9.77 -7.74 7.94
C ALA A 78 11.24 -7.29 7.94
N PHE A 79 11.58 -6.21 8.66
CA PHE A 79 12.96 -5.78 8.86
C PHE A 79 13.78 -6.84 9.62
N GLY A 80 13.26 -7.35 10.74
CA GLY A 80 13.91 -8.37 11.54
C GLY A 80 14.18 -9.65 10.74
N ALA A 81 13.21 -10.11 9.96
CA ALA A 81 13.36 -11.25 9.06
C ALA A 81 14.45 -11.01 8.01
N ALA A 82 14.48 -9.83 7.38
CA ALA A 82 15.53 -9.48 6.43
C ALA A 82 16.93 -9.48 7.07
N ARG A 83 17.04 -8.98 8.31
CA ARG A 83 18.30 -8.98 9.08
C ARG A 83 18.74 -10.39 9.49
N LEU A 84 17.80 -11.27 9.85
CA LEU A 84 18.08 -12.68 10.14
C LEU A 84 18.61 -13.42 8.90
N LEU A 85 18.19 -13.01 7.70
CA LEU A 85 18.70 -13.50 6.43
C LEU A 85 20.01 -12.82 5.99
N ALA A 86 20.64 -12.04 6.88
CA ALA A 86 21.90 -11.32 6.63
C ALA A 86 21.86 -10.36 5.44
N LEU A 87 20.68 -9.85 5.08
CA LEU A 87 20.53 -8.85 4.02
C LEU A 87 21.12 -7.51 4.44
N ASP A 88 21.58 -6.74 3.46
CA ASP A 88 22.11 -5.41 3.72
C ASP A 88 21.01 -4.45 4.23
N LEU A 89 21.42 -3.29 4.75
CA LEU A 89 20.48 -2.32 5.31
C LEU A 89 19.47 -1.82 4.27
N ARG A 90 19.88 -1.65 3.02
CA ARG A 90 19.00 -1.12 1.97
C ARG A 90 17.91 -2.13 1.63
N GLN A 91 18.28 -3.38 1.42
CA GLN A 91 17.37 -4.50 1.20
C GLN A 91 16.44 -4.70 2.39
N SER A 92 16.96 -4.61 3.62
CA SER A 92 16.15 -4.76 4.84
C SER A 92 15.10 -3.66 4.98
N LEU A 93 15.46 -2.40 4.68
CA LEU A 93 14.52 -1.28 4.67
C LEU A 93 13.48 -1.43 3.55
N THR A 94 13.89 -1.86 2.35
CA THR A 94 12.96 -2.14 1.26
C THR A 94 11.95 -3.20 1.64
N ILE A 95 12.39 -4.34 2.20
CA ILE A 95 11.49 -5.41 2.66
C ILE A 95 10.57 -4.93 3.77
N SER A 96 11.08 -4.12 4.71
CA SER A 96 10.27 -3.52 5.78
C SER A 96 9.15 -2.63 5.23
N ILE A 97 9.48 -1.75 4.28
CA ILE A 97 8.50 -0.84 3.65
C ILE A 97 7.51 -1.63 2.79
N GLU A 98 7.98 -2.57 1.98
CA GLU A 98 7.11 -3.41 1.13
C GLU A 98 6.17 -4.28 1.96
N GLY A 99 6.62 -4.80 3.10
CA GLY A 99 5.77 -5.53 4.03
C GLY A 99 4.77 -4.64 4.79
N GLY A 100 5.16 -3.40 5.11
CA GLY A 100 4.31 -2.43 5.80
C GLY A 100 3.28 -1.75 4.89
N ILE A 101 3.57 -1.55 3.61
CA ILE A 101 2.64 -0.95 2.67
C ILE A 101 1.78 -2.07 2.06
N GLN A 102 0.52 -2.11 2.47
CA GLN A 102 -0.44 -3.11 1.98
C GLN A 102 -1.38 -2.52 0.93
N ASN A 103 -2.11 -3.38 0.21
CA ASN A 103 -3.10 -2.96 -0.78
C ASN A 103 -4.44 -2.63 -0.11
N GLY A 104 -4.58 -1.36 0.32
CA GLY A 104 -5.79 -0.83 0.94
C GLY A 104 -7.06 -1.00 0.11
N THR A 105 -7.00 -0.72 -1.19
CA THR A 105 -8.14 -0.85 -2.12
C THR A 105 -8.69 -2.27 -2.12
N LEU A 106 -7.81 -3.26 -2.27
CA LEU A 106 -8.21 -4.66 -2.31
C LEU A 106 -8.83 -5.10 -0.97
N ALA A 107 -8.26 -4.68 0.16
CA ALA A 107 -8.80 -5.00 1.48
C ALA A 107 -10.20 -4.42 1.68
N ILE A 108 -10.44 -3.17 1.26
CA ILE A 108 -11.78 -2.54 1.28
C ILE A 108 -12.76 -3.30 0.38
N VAL A 109 -12.35 -3.64 -0.85
CA VAL A 109 -13.20 -4.42 -1.78
C VAL A 109 -13.55 -5.78 -1.19
N ILE A 110 -12.61 -6.48 -0.55
CA ILE A 110 -12.87 -7.76 0.11
C ILE A 110 -13.91 -7.59 1.23
N ALA A 111 -13.77 -6.56 2.08
CA ALA A 111 -14.71 -6.30 3.16
C ALA A 111 -16.15 -6.08 2.64
N MET A 112 -16.29 -5.25 1.60
CA MET A 112 -17.60 -4.92 1.06
C MET A 112 -18.21 -6.03 0.21
N SER A 113 -17.44 -6.67 -0.67
CA SER A 113 -17.98 -7.57 -1.70
C SER A 113 -17.93 -9.05 -1.34
N ILE A 114 -16.91 -9.47 -0.58
CA ILE A 114 -16.69 -10.88 -0.26
C ILE A 114 -17.21 -11.20 1.14
N LEU A 115 -16.84 -10.37 2.12
CA LEU A 115 -17.34 -10.54 3.48
C LEU A 115 -18.76 -10.00 3.63
N GLY A 116 -19.14 -8.99 2.84
CA GLY A 116 -20.48 -8.39 2.91
C GLY A 116 -20.73 -7.62 4.20
N VAL A 117 -19.66 -7.18 4.87
CA VAL A 117 -19.71 -6.44 6.15
C VAL A 117 -19.05 -5.08 5.93
N PRO A 118 -19.81 -4.04 5.58
CA PRO A 118 -19.28 -2.71 5.26
C PRO A 118 -18.46 -2.10 6.39
N GLU A 119 -18.79 -2.37 7.66
CA GLU A 119 -18.04 -1.88 8.82
C GLU A 119 -16.58 -2.37 8.79
N MET A 120 -16.31 -3.55 8.24
CA MET A 120 -14.97 -4.12 8.10
C MET A 120 -14.11 -3.42 7.03
N ALA A 121 -14.68 -2.49 6.25
CA ALA A 121 -13.92 -1.64 5.35
C ALA A 121 -13.21 -0.48 6.08
N VAL A 122 -13.63 -0.16 7.31
CA VAL A 122 -13.05 0.94 8.10
C VAL A 122 -11.60 0.66 8.51
N PRO A 123 -11.24 -0.48 9.12
CA PRO A 123 -9.85 -0.75 9.50
C PRO A 123 -8.84 -0.64 8.34
N PRO A 124 -9.05 -1.27 7.15
CA PRO A 124 -8.13 -1.10 6.04
C PRO A 124 -8.10 0.33 5.49
N GLY A 125 -9.21 1.08 5.56
CA GLY A 125 -9.22 2.50 5.22
C GLY A 125 -8.31 3.34 6.12
N VAL A 126 -8.44 3.18 7.44
CA VAL A 126 -7.58 3.87 8.43
C VAL A 126 -6.12 3.43 8.29
N TYR A 127 -5.88 2.11 8.17
CA TYR A 127 -4.55 1.56 7.93
C TYR A 127 -3.88 2.19 6.70
N SER A 128 -4.63 2.36 5.61
CA SER A 128 -4.08 2.87 4.35
C SER A 128 -3.58 4.31 4.46
N LEU A 129 -4.17 5.13 5.34
CA LEU A 129 -3.66 6.46 5.63
C LEU A 129 -2.39 6.40 6.47
N LEU A 130 -2.40 5.58 7.51
CA LEU A 130 -1.30 5.49 8.48
C LEU A 130 -0.04 4.83 7.89
N MET A 131 -0.19 3.82 7.02
CA MET A 131 0.96 3.15 6.38
C MET A 131 1.77 4.08 5.48
N PHE A 132 1.15 5.10 4.88
CA PHE A 132 1.87 6.12 4.11
C PHE A 132 2.63 7.08 5.03
N VAL A 133 2.11 7.36 6.22
CA VAL A 133 2.81 8.18 7.22
C VAL A 133 4.03 7.42 7.76
N SER A 134 3.87 6.17 8.19
CA SER A 134 4.99 5.38 8.72
C SER A 134 6.04 5.05 7.66
N GLY A 135 5.61 4.60 6.47
CA GLY A 135 6.50 4.35 5.34
C GLY A 135 7.20 5.62 4.88
N GLY A 136 6.48 6.73 4.79
CA GLY A 136 7.02 8.05 4.47
C GLY A 136 8.04 8.55 5.49
N ALA A 137 7.76 8.39 6.79
CA ALA A 137 8.67 8.74 7.87
C ALA A 137 9.96 7.91 7.80
N LEU A 138 9.86 6.60 7.56
CA LEU A 138 11.01 5.72 7.41
C LEU A 138 11.84 6.10 6.16
N MET A 139 11.17 6.36 5.04
CA MET A 139 11.83 6.84 3.81
C MET A 139 12.49 8.21 4.00
N TYR A 140 11.88 9.13 4.74
CA TYR A 140 12.47 10.43 5.04
C TYR A 140 13.71 10.27 5.93
N TRP A 141 13.59 9.50 7.01
CA TRP A 141 14.68 9.29 7.97
C TRP A 141 15.90 8.62 7.34
N PHE A 142 15.71 7.57 6.54
CA PHE A 142 16.82 6.82 5.95
C PHE A 142 17.17 7.26 4.52
N GLY A 143 16.26 7.90 3.80
CA GLY A 143 16.49 8.43 2.46
C GLY A 143 17.41 9.65 2.45
N TRP A 144 17.41 10.45 3.53
CA TRP A 144 18.36 11.55 3.72
C TRP A 144 19.76 11.10 4.19
N VAL A 145 19.86 9.89 4.76
CA VAL A 145 21.14 9.35 5.25
C VAL A 145 22.03 8.86 4.09
N ARG A 146 21.49 8.69 2.87
CA ARG A 146 22.24 8.18 1.71
C ARG A 146 21.73 8.73 0.36
N ALA A 147 21.66 10.05 0.20
CA ALA A 147 21.85 10.58 -1.15
C ALA A 147 23.20 10.03 -1.67
N PRO A 148 23.29 9.54 -2.92
CA PRO A 148 24.55 9.00 -3.44
C PRO A 148 25.62 10.06 -3.28
N ASP A 149 26.73 9.70 -2.65
CA ASP A 149 27.98 10.41 -2.86
C ASP A 149 28.18 10.46 -4.38
N GLY A 150 28.09 11.65 -4.94
CA GLY A 150 28.46 11.85 -6.33
C GLY A 150 29.96 11.63 -6.43
N ARG A 151 30.37 10.53 -7.07
CA ARG A 151 31.55 10.37 -7.96
C ARG A 151 31.79 8.88 -8.26
N GLU A 152 32.38 8.66 -9.45
CA GLU A 152 32.96 7.41 -9.98
C GLU A 152 31.91 6.42 -10.51
N HIS A 153 31.73 6.25 -11.83
CA HIS A 153 32.70 5.72 -12.78
C HIS A 153 32.69 6.51 -14.11
N GLY A 154 33.90 6.70 -14.66
CA GLY A 154 34.19 7.43 -15.89
C GLY A 154 33.96 6.67 -17.19
#